data_AF-A0A0W0DQP9-F1
#
_entry.id   AF-A0A0W0DQP9-F1
#
_cell.length_a   1.000
_cell.length_b   1.000
_cell.length_c   1.000
_cell.angle_alpha   90.00
_cell.angle_beta   90.00
_cell.angle_gamma   90.00
#
_symmetry.space_group_name_H-M   'P 1'
#
loop_
_entity.id
_entity.type
_entity.pdbx_description
1 polymer ?
#
loop_
_entity_poly.entity_id
_entity_poly.type
_entity_poly.pdbx_seq_one_letter_code
_entity_poly.pdbx_strand_id
1 'polypeptide(L)'
;MSFTEEWVDERPISHKKLVDEFYDFEYKSEDKQQSIAPIVRALDIIKVIIESLAGKDKSAKVLKYTLDVINLFVQRTRENIVRWDPQVLTYYKKVLKDLKWWMMLRHPITIAKIWVVAMSRNFEIKASYLSQQLSTYRYILRFGSSPFQVLNIWKKLAQTYKEGLTASCIHKLWFNEDSIREVINLHNTVCDELVLLYKLKVWDHKDFYNWLEKQEAISWEADILFSLKNKLIELQEMKQKRYEMLIDLRARRQALELSKSLHRSRENMSPIHNQLLHEFDNSDDWRRTELEISSQLEEYRHGISMIYLDIMRLSCDLIANTTDVLNMRVPRGTYAVFSLGSGLSGLMKLWHTTRMDLERKNK
;
A
#
# COMPACT_ATOMS: atom_id res chain seq x y z
N MET A 1 56.53 -34.81 18.05
CA MET A 1 55.25 -35.07 18.73
C MET A 1 54.94 -33.89 19.64
N SER A 2 54.11 -32.95 19.17
CA SER A 2 53.28 -32.07 20.00
C SER A 2 52.34 -31.32 19.05
N PHE A 3 51.13 -31.84 18.87
CA PHE A 3 50.04 -31.13 18.23
C PHE A 3 49.48 -30.13 19.26
N THR A 4 49.50 -28.84 18.93
CA THR A 4 48.70 -27.84 19.63
C THR A 4 47.42 -27.63 18.81
N GLU A 5 46.32 -28.18 19.30
CA GLU A 5 44.97 -27.92 18.81
C GLU A 5 44.59 -26.47 19.14
N GLU A 6 44.59 -25.62 18.12
CA GLU A 6 43.93 -24.31 18.20
C GLU A 6 42.43 -24.55 17.94
N TRP A 7 41.66 -24.52 19.03
CA TRP A 7 40.21 -24.59 18.98
C TRP A 7 39.67 -23.36 18.24
N VAL A 8 39.14 -23.58 17.04
CA VAL A 8 38.31 -22.60 16.34
C VAL A 8 37.06 -22.38 17.20
N ASP A 9 36.88 -21.14 17.66
CA ASP A 9 35.76 -20.70 18.49
C ASP A 9 34.44 -20.80 17.67
N GLU A 10 33.79 -21.96 17.69
CA GLU A 10 32.48 -22.26 17.08
C GLU A 10 31.32 -21.59 17.83
N ARG A 11 31.41 -20.28 18.10
CA ARG A 11 30.24 -19.54 18.58
C ARG A 11 29.33 -19.19 17.39
N PRO A 12 28.04 -19.52 17.44
CA PRO A 12 27.11 -19.13 16.38
C PRO A 12 27.13 -17.61 16.23
N ILE A 13 27.48 -17.15 15.03
CA ILE A 13 27.51 -15.73 14.70
C ILE A 13 26.11 -15.18 14.99
N SER A 14 26.03 -14.24 15.94
CA SER A 14 24.78 -13.57 16.30
C SER A 14 24.07 -13.07 15.04
N HIS A 15 22.77 -13.39 14.90
CA HIS A 15 21.91 -12.91 13.81
C HIS A 15 22.02 -11.39 13.61
N LYS A 16 22.28 -10.64 14.69
CA LYS A 16 22.49 -9.19 14.63
C LYS A 16 23.80 -8.80 13.95
N LYS A 17 24.88 -9.54 14.21
CA LYS A 17 26.21 -9.31 13.62
C LYS A 17 26.23 -9.66 12.13
N LEU A 18 25.51 -10.71 11.75
CA LEU A 18 25.22 -11.00 10.34
C LEU A 18 24.46 -9.83 9.72
N VAL A 19 23.32 -9.43 10.27
CA VAL A 19 22.48 -8.33 9.74
C VAL A 19 23.28 -7.03 9.58
N ASP A 20 24.12 -6.66 10.54
CA ASP A 20 24.93 -5.43 10.49
C ASP A 20 26.03 -5.51 9.40
N GLU A 21 26.72 -6.66 9.27
CA GLU A 21 27.67 -6.88 8.15
C GLU A 21 26.96 -6.97 6.78
N PHE A 22 25.69 -7.40 6.74
CA PHE A 22 24.85 -7.45 5.55
C PHE A 22 24.41 -6.04 5.10
N TYR A 23 24.12 -5.11 6.03
CA TYR A 23 23.76 -3.72 5.71
C TYR A 23 24.94 -2.95 5.10
N ASP A 24 26.16 -3.13 5.64
CA ASP A 24 27.38 -2.50 5.10
C ASP A 24 27.75 -3.03 3.69
N PHE A 25 27.36 -4.27 3.38
CA PHE A 25 27.53 -4.87 2.05
C PHE A 25 26.53 -4.32 1.02
N GLU A 26 25.26 -4.10 1.42
CA GLU A 26 24.21 -3.53 0.56
C GLU A 26 24.60 -2.11 0.11
N TYR A 27 25.15 -1.28 1.02
CA TYR A 27 25.59 0.10 0.73
C TYR A 27 26.74 0.19 -0.28
N LYS A 28 27.69 -0.76 -0.28
CA LYS A 28 28.82 -0.78 -1.24
C LYS A 28 28.43 -1.25 -2.64
N SER A 29 27.30 -1.92 -2.79
CA SER A 29 26.79 -2.39 -4.09
C SER A 29 25.98 -1.33 -4.84
N GLU A 30 25.50 -0.28 -4.15
CA GLU A 30 24.67 0.79 -4.73
C GLU A 30 25.42 1.70 -5.72
N ASP A 31 26.75 1.77 -5.64
CA ASP A 31 27.55 2.72 -6.44
C ASP A 31 27.85 2.28 -7.89
N LYS A 32 27.44 1.08 -8.34
CA LYS A 32 27.93 0.52 -9.63
C LYS A 32 26.93 0.22 -10.75
N GLN A 33 25.64 0.50 -10.60
CA GLN A 33 24.67 0.20 -11.68
C GLN A 33 23.70 1.36 -11.96
N GLN A 34 24.24 2.45 -12.53
CA GLN A 34 23.43 3.38 -13.32
C GLN A 34 23.24 2.80 -14.73
N SER A 35 22.23 1.95 -14.90
CA SER A 35 21.70 1.65 -16.24
C SER A 35 20.86 2.84 -16.72
N ILE A 36 21.05 3.24 -17.98
CA ILE A 36 20.28 4.31 -18.63
C ILE A 36 18.85 3.79 -18.82
N ALA A 37 17.99 3.97 -17.81
CA ALA A 37 16.58 3.63 -17.90
C ALA A 37 15.90 4.55 -18.94
N PRO A 38 14.99 4.02 -19.79
CA PRO A 38 14.24 4.84 -20.72
C PRO A 38 13.47 5.93 -19.95
N ILE A 39 13.57 7.17 -20.41
CA ILE A 39 12.93 8.32 -19.74
C ILE A 39 11.41 8.21 -19.92
N VAL A 40 10.73 7.62 -18.94
CA VAL A 40 9.26 7.59 -18.88
C VAL A 40 8.76 8.94 -18.38
N ARG A 41 7.95 9.64 -19.19
CA ARG A 41 7.37 10.93 -18.79
C ARG A 41 6.31 10.71 -17.72
N ALA A 42 6.31 11.55 -16.70
CA ALA A 42 5.33 11.53 -15.61
C ALA A 42 3.86 11.58 -16.11
N LEU A 43 3.60 12.33 -17.18
CA LEU A 43 2.26 12.43 -17.78
C LEU A 43 1.77 11.09 -18.37
N ASP A 44 2.66 10.28 -18.94
CA ASP A 44 2.30 8.98 -19.51
C ASP A 44 1.90 8.00 -18.38
N ILE A 45 2.57 8.07 -17.23
CA ILE A 45 2.22 7.30 -16.02
C ILE A 45 0.83 7.72 -15.51
N ILE A 46 0.61 9.04 -15.35
CA ILE A 46 -0.68 9.58 -14.88
C ILE A 46 -1.83 9.14 -15.79
N LYS A 47 -1.62 9.19 -17.11
CA LYS A 47 -2.62 8.76 -18.10
C LYS A 47 -3.04 7.31 -17.88
N VAL A 48 -2.07 6.39 -17.78
CA VAL A 48 -2.35 4.96 -17.57
C VAL A 48 -3.06 4.72 -16.24
N ILE A 49 -2.65 5.43 -15.18
CA ILE A 49 -3.32 5.35 -13.87
C ILE A 49 -4.78 5.77 -13.98
N ILE A 50 -5.06 6.93 -14.57
CA ILE A 50 -6.44 7.47 -14.67
C ILE A 50 -7.30 6.62 -15.61
N GLU A 51 -6.74 6.00 -16.64
CA GLU A 51 -7.48 5.10 -17.53
C GLU A 51 -7.91 3.80 -16.83
N SER A 52 -7.11 3.32 -15.87
CA SER A 52 -7.41 2.10 -15.11
C SER A 52 -8.53 2.28 -14.09
N LEU A 53 -9.40 1.28 -13.94
CA LEU A 53 -10.46 1.28 -12.93
C LEU A 53 -9.90 1.43 -11.51
N ALA A 54 -8.84 0.70 -11.19
CA ALA A 54 -8.17 0.73 -9.89
C ALA A 54 -7.54 2.10 -9.60
N GLY A 55 -6.98 2.77 -10.62
CA GLY A 55 -6.43 4.12 -10.47
C GLY A 55 -7.52 5.18 -10.28
N LYS A 56 -8.69 5.04 -10.90
CA LYS A 56 -9.85 5.91 -10.65
C LYS A 56 -10.35 5.80 -9.21
N ASP A 57 -10.53 4.59 -8.67
CA ASP A 57 -10.95 4.40 -7.26
C ASP A 57 -9.92 4.98 -6.27
N LYS A 58 -8.63 4.67 -6.47
CA LYS A 58 -7.55 5.19 -5.60
C LYS A 58 -7.42 6.71 -5.67
N SER A 59 -7.52 7.30 -6.86
CA SER A 59 -7.47 8.76 -7.03
C SER A 59 -8.68 9.43 -6.38
N ALA A 60 -9.88 8.86 -6.53
CA ALA A 60 -11.08 9.34 -5.87
C ALA A 60 -10.97 9.23 -4.34
N LYS A 61 -10.38 8.14 -3.82
CA LYS A 61 -10.08 7.97 -2.38
C LYS A 61 -9.16 9.09 -1.87
N VAL A 62 -8.03 9.33 -2.54
CA VAL A 62 -7.09 10.39 -2.17
C VAL A 62 -7.76 11.76 -2.22
N LEU A 63 -8.51 12.07 -3.29
CA LEU A 63 -9.19 13.35 -3.44
C LEU A 63 -10.24 13.57 -2.35
N LYS A 64 -11.06 12.55 -2.05
CA LYS A 64 -12.07 12.59 -0.98
C LYS A 64 -11.43 12.93 0.36
N TYR A 65 -10.43 12.15 0.78
CA TYR A 65 -9.85 12.34 2.11
C TYR A 65 -8.94 13.57 2.20
N THR A 66 -8.37 14.02 1.08
CA THR A 66 -7.71 15.33 1.00
C THR A 66 -8.71 16.46 1.26
N LEU A 67 -9.88 16.41 0.62
CA LEU A 67 -10.95 17.38 0.85
C LEU A 67 -11.46 17.33 2.29
N ASP A 68 -11.61 16.15 2.88
CA ASP A 68 -12.03 16.01 4.28
C ASP A 68 -11.01 16.63 5.25
N VAL A 69 -9.71 16.41 5.02
CA VAL A 69 -8.63 17.01 5.83
C VAL A 69 -8.61 18.54 5.68
N ILE A 70 -8.73 19.06 4.45
CA ILE A 70 -8.80 20.51 4.22
C ILE A 70 -10.06 21.08 4.88
N ASN A 71 -11.19 20.40 4.77
CA ASN A 71 -12.44 20.83 5.36
C ASN A 71 -12.34 20.90 6.89
N LEU A 72 -11.69 19.91 7.53
CA LEU A 72 -11.40 19.95 8.96
C LEU A 72 -10.54 21.15 9.37
N PHE A 73 -9.52 21.47 8.57
CA PHE A 73 -8.68 22.65 8.81
C PHE A 73 -9.48 23.96 8.66
N VAL A 74 -10.32 24.06 7.63
CA VAL A 74 -11.19 25.21 7.37
C VAL A 74 -12.24 25.37 8.48
N GLN A 75 -12.87 24.27 8.92
CA GLN A 75 -13.80 24.26 10.05
C GLN A 75 -13.13 24.75 11.33
N ARG A 76 -11.94 24.24 11.65
CA ARG A 76 -11.18 24.66 12.83
C ARG A 76 -10.79 26.14 12.77
N THR A 77 -10.39 26.61 11.59
CA THR A 77 -10.07 28.03 11.36
C THR A 77 -11.30 28.92 11.59
N ARG A 78 -12.46 28.53 11.04
CA ARG A 78 -13.72 29.24 11.26
C ARG A 78 -14.12 29.24 12.73
N GLU A 79 -14.11 28.09 13.38
CA GLU A 79 -14.46 27.96 14.80
C GLU A 79 -13.56 28.82 15.68
N ASN A 80 -12.25 28.86 15.38
CA ASN A 80 -11.32 29.76 16.05
C ASN A 80 -11.71 31.22 15.84
N ILE A 81 -11.89 31.68 14.58
CA ILE A 81 -12.27 33.08 14.31
C ILE A 81 -13.56 33.48 15.04
N VAL A 82 -14.56 32.59 15.06
CA VAL A 82 -15.84 32.79 15.75
C VAL A 82 -15.68 32.87 17.27
N ARG A 83 -14.83 32.03 17.87
CA ARG A 83 -14.55 32.07 19.32
C ARG A 83 -13.82 33.35 19.73
N TRP A 84 -12.86 33.79 18.93
CA TRP A 84 -12.05 34.97 19.23
C TRP A 84 -12.81 36.28 19.04
N ASP A 85 -13.82 36.32 18.15
CA ASP A 85 -14.58 37.53 17.86
C ASP A 85 -16.06 37.20 17.59
N PRO A 86 -16.87 37.01 18.65
CA PRO A 86 -18.27 36.63 18.52
C PRO A 86 -19.13 37.70 17.83
N GLN A 87 -18.67 38.96 17.81
CA GLN A 87 -19.35 40.07 17.12
C GLN A 87 -19.28 39.91 15.59
N VAL A 88 -18.33 39.14 15.05
CA VAL A 88 -18.22 38.83 13.61
C VAL A 88 -19.48 38.15 13.10
N LEU A 89 -20.15 37.28 13.87
CA LEU A 89 -21.41 36.64 13.46
C LEU A 89 -22.58 37.63 13.33
N THR A 90 -22.64 38.59 14.23
CA THR A 90 -23.67 39.63 14.27
C THR A 90 -23.45 40.62 13.13
N TYR A 91 -22.20 41.02 12.90
CA TYR A 91 -21.81 41.86 11.77
C TYR A 91 -21.94 41.13 10.43
N TYR A 92 -21.64 39.82 10.36
CA TYR A 92 -21.78 38.99 9.17
C TYR A 92 -23.20 39.07 8.60
N LYS A 93 -24.23 38.89 9.43
CA LYS A 93 -25.64 39.00 9.01
C LYS A 93 -26.02 40.41 8.54
N LYS A 94 -25.41 41.44 9.10
CA LYS A 94 -25.68 42.86 8.80
C LYS A 94 -24.97 43.32 7.51
N VAL A 95 -23.70 42.96 7.36
CA VAL A 95 -22.84 43.31 6.22
C VAL A 95 -23.29 42.58 4.96
N LEU A 96 -23.72 41.31 5.03
CA LEU A 96 -24.23 40.60 3.86
C LEU A 96 -25.52 41.23 3.28
N LYS A 97 -26.26 41.98 4.10
CA LYS A 97 -27.54 42.59 3.71
C LYS A 97 -27.36 43.99 3.13
N ASP A 98 -26.44 44.80 3.68
CA ASP A 98 -26.19 46.19 3.28
C ASP A 98 -24.69 46.50 3.15
N LEU A 99 -24.03 45.90 2.14
CA LEU A 99 -22.62 46.14 1.84
C LEU A 99 -22.40 47.56 1.26
N LYS A 100 -22.03 48.52 2.11
CA LYS A 100 -21.56 49.84 1.67
C LYS A 100 -20.03 49.83 1.54
N TRP A 101 -19.52 50.21 0.37
CA TRP A 101 -18.07 50.26 0.07
C TRP A 101 -17.27 51.11 1.07
N TRP A 102 -17.88 52.14 1.67
CA TRP A 102 -17.28 52.96 2.74
C TRP A 102 -16.95 52.18 4.02
N MET A 103 -17.68 51.10 4.31
CA MET A 103 -17.42 50.26 5.48
C MET A 103 -16.15 49.43 5.30
N MET A 104 -15.83 49.07 4.05
CA MET A 104 -14.61 48.37 3.62
C MET A 104 -13.33 49.16 3.94
N LEU A 105 -13.38 50.48 3.73
CA LEU A 105 -12.25 51.36 4.02
C LEU A 105 -12.07 51.64 5.51
N ARG A 106 -13.16 51.66 6.29
CA ARG A 106 -13.13 52.03 7.72
C ARG A 106 -12.75 50.88 8.65
N HIS A 107 -13.08 49.64 8.28
CA HIS A 107 -12.77 48.43 9.07
C HIS A 107 -12.26 47.27 8.18
N PRO A 108 -11.04 47.39 7.61
CA PRO A 108 -10.51 46.39 6.67
C PRO A 108 -10.33 45.01 7.32
N ILE A 109 -9.89 44.97 8.59
CA ILE A 109 -9.63 43.72 9.31
C ILE A 109 -10.92 42.94 9.60
N THR A 110 -11.98 43.63 10.05
CA THR A 110 -13.27 42.98 10.37
C THR A 110 -13.94 42.44 9.11
N ILE A 111 -13.83 43.17 7.99
CA ILE A 111 -14.41 42.71 6.71
C ILE A 111 -13.59 41.56 6.12
N ALA A 112 -12.26 41.58 6.24
CA ALA A 112 -11.43 40.43 5.88
C ALA A 112 -11.82 39.18 6.69
N LYS A 113 -12.04 39.31 8.01
CA LYS A 113 -12.55 38.21 8.85
C LYS A 113 -13.91 37.69 8.38
N ILE A 114 -14.86 38.57 8.09
CA ILE A 114 -16.20 38.22 7.57
C ILE A 114 -16.10 37.49 6.23
N TRP A 115 -15.24 37.98 5.33
CA TRP A 115 -15.01 37.37 4.03
C TRP A 115 -14.38 35.98 4.15
N VAL A 116 -13.38 35.82 5.02
CA VAL A 116 -12.78 34.51 5.34
C VAL A 116 -13.84 33.57 5.89
N VAL A 117 -14.69 33.99 6.84
CA VAL A 117 -15.77 33.16 7.38
C VAL A 117 -16.80 32.77 6.31
N ALA A 118 -17.15 33.70 5.41
CA ALA A 118 -18.08 33.44 4.30
C ALA A 118 -17.51 32.41 3.33
N MET A 119 -16.24 32.61 2.93
CA MET A 119 -15.51 31.72 2.05
C MET A 119 -15.36 30.33 2.68
N SER A 120 -14.99 30.26 3.96
CA SER A 120 -14.91 29.01 4.72
C SER A 120 -16.24 28.26 4.78
N ARG A 121 -17.36 28.95 5.00
CA ARG A 121 -18.70 28.33 5.03
C ARG A 121 -19.11 27.80 3.65
N ASN A 122 -18.91 28.59 2.60
CA ASN A 122 -19.21 28.18 1.23
C ASN A 122 -18.31 27.00 0.81
N PHE A 123 -17.04 27.04 1.19
CA PHE A 123 -16.10 25.94 0.97
C PHE A 123 -16.55 24.68 1.69
N GLU A 124 -16.91 24.74 2.97
CA GLU A 124 -17.35 23.57 3.74
C GLU A 124 -18.57 22.88 3.12
N ILE A 125 -19.59 23.65 2.71
CA ILE A 125 -20.79 23.09 2.06
C ILE A 125 -20.41 22.39 0.75
N LYS A 126 -19.59 23.04 -0.09
CA LYS A 126 -19.17 22.48 -1.38
C LYS A 126 -18.24 21.28 -1.21
N ALA A 127 -17.29 21.34 -0.28
CA ALA A 127 -16.34 20.28 0.00
C ALA A 127 -17.05 19.05 0.57
N SER A 128 -17.99 19.24 1.52
CA SER A 128 -18.80 18.15 2.05
C SER A 128 -19.66 17.49 0.98
N TYR A 129 -20.28 18.30 0.10
CA TYR A 129 -21.05 17.77 -1.03
C TYR A 129 -20.15 16.97 -1.99
N LEU A 130 -19.00 17.51 -2.37
CA LEU A 130 -18.05 16.83 -3.26
C LEU A 130 -17.49 15.55 -2.64
N SER A 131 -17.17 15.55 -1.35
CA SER A 131 -16.72 14.38 -0.60
C SER A 131 -17.78 13.27 -0.62
N GLN A 132 -19.06 13.63 -0.41
CA GLN A 132 -20.17 12.69 -0.52
C GLN A 132 -20.30 12.11 -1.95
N GLN A 133 -20.21 12.94 -2.98
CA GLN A 133 -20.26 12.49 -4.37
C GLN A 133 -19.09 11.58 -4.73
N LEU A 134 -17.87 11.87 -4.26
CA LEU A 134 -16.71 11.01 -4.43
C LEU A 134 -16.88 9.67 -3.71
N SER A 135 -17.52 9.67 -2.55
CA SER A 135 -17.86 8.43 -1.85
C SER A 135 -18.84 7.60 -2.68
N THR A 136 -19.94 8.19 -3.17
CA THR A 136 -20.93 7.50 -4.02
C THR A 136 -20.30 7.02 -5.33
N TYR A 137 -19.44 7.82 -5.95
CA TYR A 137 -18.69 7.43 -7.14
C TYR A 137 -17.88 6.15 -6.92
N ARG A 138 -17.20 6.02 -5.76
CA ARG A 138 -16.45 4.81 -5.42
C ARG A 138 -17.36 3.58 -5.27
N TYR A 139 -18.54 3.71 -4.67
CA TYR A 139 -19.53 2.62 -4.65
C TYR A 139 -19.99 2.22 -6.06
N ILE A 140 -20.19 3.20 -6.95
CA ILE A 140 -20.56 2.92 -8.36
C ILE A 140 -19.43 2.16 -9.08
N LEU A 141 -18.16 2.50 -8.84
CA LEU A 141 -17.03 1.79 -9.46
C LEU A 141 -16.91 0.32 -9.02
N ARG A 142 -17.42 -0.02 -7.83
CA ARG A 142 -17.39 -1.38 -7.26
C ARG A 142 -18.65 -2.18 -7.54
N PHE A 143 -19.69 -1.52 -8.05
CA PHE A 143 -20.97 -2.14 -8.34
C PHE A 143 -20.84 -3.11 -9.53
N GLY A 144 -21.48 -4.29 -9.43
CA GLY A 144 -21.65 -5.21 -10.55
C GLY A 144 -20.82 -6.49 -10.48
N SER A 145 -20.01 -6.69 -9.44
CA SER A 145 -19.31 -7.97 -9.24
C SER A 145 -20.15 -9.03 -8.51
N SER A 146 -21.26 -8.65 -7.85
CA SER A 146 -22.05 -9.61 -7.05
C SER A 146 -22.61 -10.78 -7.85
N PRO A 147 -23.16 -10.61 -9.09
CA PRO A 147 -23.78 -11.72 -9.80
C PRO A 147 -22.76 -12.80 -10.15
N PHE A 148 -21.53 -12.40 -10.52
CA PHE A 148 -20.46 -13.32 -10.86
C PHE A 148 -19.94 -14.09 -9.64
N GLN A 149 -19.84 -13.43 -8.50
CA GLN A 149 -19.42 -14.07 -7.25
C GLN A 149 -20.48 -15.07 -6.75
N VAL A 150 -21.76 -14.71 -6.82
CA VAL A 150 -22.87 -15.61 -6.50
C VAL A 150 -22.84 -16.85 -7.40
N LEU A 151 -22.59 -16.68 -8.70
CA LEU A 151 -22.46 -17.82 -9.63
C LEU A 151 -21.28 -18.73 -9.27
N ASN A 152 -20.15 -18.19 -8.81
CA ASN A 152 -19.00 -19.00 -8.39
C ASN A 152 -19.31 -19.82 -7.13
N ILE A 153 -19.94 -19.20 -6.13
CA ILE A 153 -20.37 -19.92 -4.92
C ILE A 153 -21.44 -20.96 -5.27
N TRP A 154 -22.37 -20.63 -6.17
CA TRP A 154 -23.37 -21.58 -6.67
C TRP A 154 -22.74 -22.80 -7.35
N LYS A 155 -21.71 -22.59 -8.17
CA LYS A 155 -20.94 -23.69 -8.78
C LYS A 155 -20.29 -24.57 -7.72
N LYS A 156 -19.69 -24.00 -6.67
CA LYS A 156 -19.11 -24.75 -5.54
C LYS A 156 -20.18 -25.52 -4.75
N LEU A 157 -21.35 -24.93 -4.54
CA LEU A 157 -22.49 -25.61 -3.92
C LEU A 157 -22.97 -26.79 -4.78
N ALA A 158 -23.10 -26.59 -6.09
CA ALA A 158 -23.48 -27.64 -7.03
C ALA A 158 -22.44 -28.76 -7.08
N GLN A 159 -21.14 -28.44 -6.98
CA GLN A 159 -20.07 -29.43 -6.88
C GLN A 159 -20.15 -30.23 -5.57
N THR A 160 -20.40 -29.54 -4.44
CA THR A 160 -20.59 -30.18 -3.13
C THR A 160 -21.79 -31.15 -3.16
N TYR A 161 -22.86 -30.78 -3.86
CA TYR A 161 -24.03 -31.64 -4.03
C TYR A 161 -23.73 -32.88 -4.91
N LYS A 162 -22.93 -32.72 -5.97
CA LYS A 162 -22.54 -33.83 -6.86
C LYS A 162 -21.58 -34.82 -6.22
N GLU A 163 -20.63 -34.35 -5.39
CA GLU A 163 -19.62 -35.18 -4.73
C GLU A 163 -20.15 -35.85 -3.44
N GLY A 164 -21.37 -35.51 -3.02
CA GLY A 164 -22.00 -35.99 -1.79
C GLY A 164 -21.54 -35.20 -0.55
N LEU A 165 -22.44 -35.02 0.43
CA LEU A 165 -22.15 -34.31 1.69
C LEU A 165 -21.28 -35.14 2.66
N THR A 166 -20.11 -35.57 2.20
CA THR A 166 -19.12 -36.21 3.06
C THR A 166 -18.31 -35.12 3.77
N ALA A 167 -18.04 -35.29 5.07
CA ALA A 167 -17.30 -34.32 5.88
C ALA A 167 -15.92 -33.96 5.31
N SER A 168 -15.23 -34.90 4.67
CA SER A 168 -13.93 -34.67 4.02
C SER A 168 -14.04 -33.78 2.77
N CYS A 169 -15.11 -33.94 1.98
CA CYS A 169 -15.40 -33.11 0.82
C CYS A 169 -15.71 -31.67 1.26
N ILE A 170 -16.54 -31.50 2.29
CA ILE A 170 -16.87 -30.19 2.86
C ILE A 170 -15.61 -29.48 3.37
N HIS A 171 -14.75 -30.18 4.11
CA HIS A 171 -13.49 -29.60 4.58
C HIS A 171 -12.59 -29.14 3.41
N LYS A 172 -12.44 -29.98 2.38
CA LYS A 172 -11.58 -29.65 1.23
C LYS A 172 -12.11 -28.49 0.38
N LEU A 173 -13.43 -28.41 0.16
CA LEU A 173 -14.05 -27.38 -0.67
C LEU A 173 -14.29 -26.07 0.07
N TRP A 174 -14.71 -26.10 1.33
CA TRP A 174 -15.15 -24.91 2.06
C TRP A 174 -14.14 -24.41 3.10
N PHE A 175 -13.39 -25.31 3.75
CA PHE A 175 -12.37 -24.95 4.74
C PHE A 175 -10.99 -24.80 4.10
N ASN A 176 -10.95 -24.05 3.00
CA ASN A 176 -9.70 -23.60 2.40
C ASN A 176 -9.66 -22.06 2.38
N GLU A 177 -8.44 -21.53 2.25
CA GLU A 177 -8.22 -20.09 2.32
C GLU A 177 -8.96 -19.33 1.20
N ASP A 178 -9.03 -19.92 0.01
CA ASP A 178 -9.68 -19.32 -1.16
C ASP A 178 -11.21 -19.20 -0.99
N SER A 179 -11.86 -20.20 -0.43
CA SER A 179 -13.30 -20.22 -0.16
C SER A 179 -13.66 -19.22 0.94
N ILE A 180 -12.83 -19.07 1.98
CA ILE A 180 -13.03 -18.01 2.98
C ILE A 180 -12.93 -16.63 2.32
N ARG A 181 -11.94 -16.40 1.46
CA ARG A 181 -11.80 -15.15 0.70
C ARG A 181 -13.00 -14.88 -0.21
N GLU A 182 -13.51 -15.90 -0.91
CA GLU A 182 -14.69 -15.77 -1.77
C GLU A 182 -15.95 -15.39 -0.98
N VAL A 183 -16.14 -15.98 0.20
CA VAL A 183 -17.29 -15.66 1.07
C VAL A 183 -17.18 -14.22 1.60
N ILE A 184 -16.00 -13.81 2.06
CA ILE A 184 -15.75 -12.41 2.50
C ILE A 184 -16.00 -11.44 1.34
N ASN A 185 -15.49 -11.75 0.14
CA ASN A 185 -15.67 -10.92 -1.05
C ASN A 185 -17.15 -10.79 -1.45
N LEU A 186 -17.90 -11.89 -1.40
CA LEU A 186 -19.34 -11.85 -1.67
C LEU A 186 -20.06 -10.98 -0.64
N HIS A 187 -19.76 -11.18 0.65
CA HIS A 187 -20.38 -10.41 1.71
C HIS A 187 -20.08 -8.91 1.58
N ASN A 188 -18.83 -8.54 1.32
CA ASN A 188 -18.40 -7.17 1.02
C ASN A 188 -19.19 -6.57 -0.15
N THR A 189 -19.22 -7.29 -1.27
CA THR A 189 -19.84 -6.79 -2.51
C THR A 189 -21.34 -6.60 -2.32
N VAL A 190 -22.03 -7.55 -1.69
CA VAL A 190 -23.47 -7.44 -1.42
C VAL A 190 -23.77 -6.25 -0.51
N CYS A 191 -22.95 -6.03 0.53
CA CYS A 191 -23.11 -4.86 1.41
C CYS A 191 -22.89 -3.55 0.65
N ASP A 192 -21.81 -3.41 -0.12
CA ASP A 192 -21.50 -2.23 -0.93
C ASP A 192 -22.64 -1.90 -1.91
N GLU A 193 -23.19 -2.91 -2.59
CA GLU A 193 -24.29 -2.73 -3.54
C GLU A 193 -25.60 -2.34 -2.86
N LEU A 194 -25.95 -2.96 -1.73
CA LEU A 194 -27.15 -2.60 -0.96
C LEU A 194 -27.06 -1.18 -0.38
N VAL A 195 -25.87 -0.77 0.09
CA VAL A 195 -25.60 0.60 0.55
C VAL A 195 -25.73 1.60 -0.59
N LEU A 196 -25.26 1.26 -1.79
CA LEU A 196 -25.46 2.10 -2.97
C LEU A 196 -26.94 2.25 -3.31
N LEU A 197 -27.71 1.14 -3.30
CA LEU A 197 -29.14 1.16 -3.58
C LEU A 197 -29.92 2.02 -2.57
N TYR A 198 -29.50 2.03 -1.30
CA TYR A 198 -30.03 2.95 -0.29
C TYR A 198 -29.73 4.40 -0.64
N LYS A 199 -28.48 4.72 -0.99
CA LYS A 199 -28.05 6.09 -1.37
C LYS A 199 -28.76 6.59 -2.64
N LEU A 200 -29.13 5.69 -3.55
CA LEU A 200 -29.92 5.96 -4.75
C LEU A 200 -31.43 6.00 -4.49
N LYS A 201 -31.88 5.82 -3.25
CA LYS A 201 -33.30 5.79 -2.84
C LYS A 201 -34.12 4.71 -3.53
N VAL A 202 -33.52 3.55 -3.79
CA VAL A 202 -34.25 2.37 -4.28
C VAL A 202 -35.03 1.71 -3.13
N TRP A 203 -34.51 1.81 -1.90
CA TRP A 203 -35.16 1.39 -0.66
C TRP A 203 -34.76 2.34 0.48
N ASP A 204 -35.63 2.52 1.48
CA ASP A 204 -35.51 3.61 2.47
C ASP A 204 -35.58 3.17 3.95
N HIS A 205 -35.44 1.87 4.24
CA HIS A 205 -35.59 1.33 5.60
C HIS A 205 -34.37 1.64 6.51
N LYS A 206 -34.47 2.67 7.37
CA LYS A 206 -33.34 3.17 8.18
C LYS A 206 -32.67 2.14 9.09
N ASP A 207 -33.43 1.28 9.76
CA ASP A 207 -32.84 0.31 10.70
C ASP A 207 -32.05 -0.78 9.96
N PHE A 208 -32.50 -1.13 8.75
CA PHE A 208 -31.79 -2.07 7.90
C PHE A 208 -30.51 -1.44 7.36
N TYR A 209 -30.54 -0.16 7.00
CA TYR A 209 -29.35 0.60 6.62
C TYR A 209 -28.30 0.67 7.74
N ASN A 210 -28.71 1.00 8.97
CA ASN A 210 -27.79 1.07 10.11
C ASN A 210 -27.19 -0.30 10.45
N TRP A 211 -27.94 -1.38 10.29
CA TRP A 211 -27.43 -2.74 10.44
C TRP A 211 -26.44 -3.09 9.32
N LEU A 212 -26.78 -2.76 8.07
CA LEU A 212 -25.97 -3.02 6.89
C LEU A 212 -24.64 -2.28 6.93
N GLU A 213 -24.62 -1.01 7.36
CA GLU A 213 -23.39 -0.20 7.51
C GLU A 213 -22.42 -0.84 8.54
N LYS A 214 -22.96 -1.44 9.61
CA LYS A 214 -22.14 -2.20 10.57
C LYS A 214 -21.59 -3.50 9.97
N GLN A 215 -22.40 -4.22 9.19
CA GLN A 215 -21.94 -5.43 8.51
C GLN A 215 -20.89 -5.12 7.45
N GLU A 216 -21.08 -4.03 6.69
CA GLU A 216 -20.07 -3.49 5.77
C GLU A 216 -18.75 -3.25 6.51
N ALA A 217 -18.75 -2.49 7.61
CA ALA A 217 -17.53 -2.21 8.37
C ALA A 217 -16.83 -3.48 8.89
N ILE A 218 -17.60 -4.46 9.40
CA ILE A 218 -17.06 -5.76 9.86
C ILE A 218 -16.46 -6.55 8.70
N SER A 219 -17.13 -6.55 7.55
CA SER A 219 -16.70 -7.28 6.37
C SER A 219 -15.42 -6.68 5.76
N TRP A 220 -15.31 -5.34 5.74
CA TRP A 220 -14.07 -4.65 5.38
C TRP A 220 -12.94 -4.95 6.37
N GLU A 221 -13.21 -5.00 7.67
CA GLU A 221 -12.19 -5.35 8.69
C GLU A 221 -11.64 -6.76 8.48
N ALA A 222 -12.53 -7.73 8.22
CA ALA A 222 -12.17 -9.11 7.95
C ALA A 222 -11.29 -9.22 6.69
N ASP A 223 -11.65 -8.53 5.60
CA ASP A 223 -10.85 -8.49 4.37
C ASP A 223 -9.47 -7.86 4.58
N ILE A 224 -9.40 -6.76 5.34
CA ILE A 224 -8.15 -6.07 5.67
C ILE A 224 -7.23 -7.01 6.47
N LEU A 225 -7.74 -7.64 7.54
CA LEU A 225 -6.95 -8.55 8.38
C LEU A 225 -6.45 -9.75 7.58
N PHE A 226 -7.31 -10.34 6.76
CA PHE A 226 -6.96 -11.46 5.90
C PHE A 226 -5.90 -11.08 4.86
N SER A 227 -6.05 -9.91 4.23
CA SER A 227 -5.07 -9.36 3.30
C SER A 227 -3.74 -9.06 3.99
N LEU A 228 -3.76 -8.56 5.22
CA LEU A 228 -2.56 -8.24 5.99
C LEU A 228 -1.80 -9.51 6.36
N LYS A 229 -2.48 -10.54 6.88
CA LYS A 229 -1.89 -11.87 7.12
C LYS A 229 -1.14 -12.36 5.89
N ASN A 230 -1.78 -12.32 4.73
CA ASN A 230 -1.20 -12.83 3.48
C ASN A 230 0.00 -12.02 3.02
N LYS A 231 -0.03 -10.69 3.19
CA LYS A 231 1.13 -9.84 2.90
C LYS A 231 2.29 -10.05 3.86
N LEU A 232 2.03 -10.41 5.11
CA LEU A 232 3.08 -10.77 6.07
C LEU A 232 3.73 -12.11 5.73
N ILE A 233 2.95 -13.10 5.30
CA ILE A 233 3.47 -14.39 4.81
C ILE A 233 4.31 -14.17 3.55
N GLU A 234 3.77 -13.44 2.56
CA GLU A 234 4.49 -13.10 1.33
C GLU A 234 5.80 -12.33 1.63
N LEU A 235 5.80 -11.44 2.62
CA LEU A 235 7.01 -10.75 3.07
C LEU A 235 8.05 -11.71 3.64
N GLN A 236 7.64 -12.69 4.44
CA GLN A 236 8.53 -13.70 5.00
C GLN A 236 9.13 -14.57 3.90
N GLU A 237 8.31 -15.07 2.98
CA GLU A 237 8.75 -15.88 1.84
C GLU A 237 9.73 -15.12 0.94
N MET A 238 9.44 -13.86 0.63
CA MET A 238 10.31 -13.02 -0.21
C MET A 238 11.63 -12.69 0.48
N LYS A 239 11.61 -12.42 1.79
CA LYS A 239 12.84 -12.24 2.57
C LYS A 239 13.68 -13.51 2.61
N GLN A 240 13.04 -14.67 2.80
CA GLN A 240 13.73 -15.95 2.82
C GLN A 240 14.42 -16.23 1.49
N LYS A 241 13.70 -16.10 0.36
CA LYS A 241 14.28 -16.25 -0.99
C LYS A 241 15.46 -15.31 -1.23
N ARG A 242 15.33 -14.04 -0.79
CA ARG A 242 16.43 -13.07 -0.87
C ARG A 242 17.66 -13.53 -0.07
N TYR A 243 17.47 -14.03 1.14
CA TYR A 243 18.57 -14.52 1.97
C TYR A 243 19.23 -15.77 1.38
N GLU A 244 18.45 -16.72 0.87
CA GLU A 244 18.96 -17.93 0.20
C GLU A 244 19.86 -17.56 -0.99
N MET A 245 19.42 -16.62 -1.85
CA MET A 245 20.23 -16.14 -2.97
C MET A 245 21.50 -15.43 -2.54
N LEU A 246 21.43 -14.63 -1.47
CA LEU A 246 22.60 -13.93 -0.96
C LEU A 246 23.62 -14.91 -0.37
N ILE A 247 23.15 -15.94 0.34
CA ILE A 247 24.00 -17.02 0.86
C ILE A 247 24.68 -17.76 -0.31
N ASP A 248 23.95 -18.09 -1.37
CA ASP A 248 24.54 -18.73 -2.57
C ASP A 248 25.63 -17.83 -3.19
N LEU A 249 25.35 -16.54 -3.38
CA LEU A 249 26.33 -15.59 -3.90
C LEU A 249 27.57 -15.47 -2.99
N ARG A 250 27.38 -15.41 -1.67
CA ARG A 250 28.49 -15.34 -0.71
C ARG A 250 29.30 -16.63 -0.70
N ALA A 251 28.66 -17.79 -0.70
CA ALA A 251 29.33 -19.09 -0.75
C ALA A 251 30.14 -19.24 -2.03
N ARG A 252 29.59 -18.82 -3.17
CA ARG A 252 30.28 -18.78 -4.47
C ARG A 252 31.52 -17.89 -4.45
N ARG A 253 31.42 -16.67 -3.91
CA ARG A 253 32.57 -15.75 -3.79
C ARG A 253 33.63 -16.29 -2.81
N GLN A 254 33.22 -16.84 -1.67
CA GLN A 254 34.14 -17.43 -0.70
C GLN A 254 34.85 -18.66 -1.25
N ALA A 255 34.15 -19.54 -1.98
CA ALA A 255 34.78 -20.68 -2.65
C ALA A 255 35.83 -20.22 -3.68
N LEU A 256 35.55 -19.13 -4.39
CA LEU A 256 36.46 -18.53 -5.36
C LEU A 256 37.68 -17.87 -4.67
N GLU A 257 37.50 -17.17 -3.55
CA GLU A 257 38.60 -16.62 -2.74
C GLU A 257 39.44 -17.71 -2.06
N LEU A 258 38.80 -18.75 -1.53
CA LEU A 258 39.47 -19.89 -0.92
C LEU A 258 40.27 -20.67 -1.98
N SER A 259 39.69 -20.86 -3.17
CA SER A 259 40.40 -21.40 -4.32
C SER A 259 41.62 -20.54 -4.62
N LYS A 260 41.48 -19.21 -4.77
CA LYS A 260 42.61 -18.30 -5.01
C LYS A 260 43.69 -18.38 -3.91
N SER A 261 43.31 -18.49 -2.63
CA SER A 261 44.26 -18.48 -1.50
C SER A 261 44.97 -19.82 -1.27
N LEU A 262 44.27 -20.96 -1.31
CA LEU A 262 44.87 -22.29 -1.24
C LEU A 262 45.90 -22.51 -2.35
N HIS A 263 45.60 -21.96 -3.52
CA HIS A 263 46.43 -22.10 -4.71
C HIS A 263 47.62 -21.14 -4.75
N ARG A 264 47.55 -19.97 -4.08
CA ARG A 264 48.71 -19.09 -3.84
C ARG A 264 49.72 -19.66 -2.85
N SER A 265 49.27 -20.50 -1.92
CA SER A 265 50.14 -21.18 -0.94
C SER A 265 50.97 -22.33 -1.55
N ARG A 266 50.64 -22.76 -2.78
CA ARG A 266 51.35 -23.82 -3.50
C ARG A 266 52.39 -23.18 -4.43
N GLU A 267 53.63 -23.03 -3.95
CA GLU A 267 54.74 -22.32 -4.61
C GLU A 267 55.11 -22.79 -6.03
N ASN A 268 54.56 -23.91 -6.53
CA ASN A 268 54.81 -24.43 -7.88
C ASN A 268 53.52 -24.57 -8.69
N MET A 269 52.83 -23.46 -8.96
CA MET A 269 51.68 -23.50 -9.88
C MET A 269 52.13 -23.43 -11.34
N SER A 270 51.59 -24.32 -12.19
CA SER A 270 51.81 -24.26 -13.63
C SER A 270 51.24 -22.94 -14.21
N PRO A 271 51.93 -22.28 -15.15
CA PRO A 271 51.49 -21.04 -15.79
C PRO A 271 50.10 -21.16 -16.44
N ILE A 272 49.78 -22.36 -16.95
CA ILE A 272 48.50 -22.69 -17.58
C ILE A 272 47.36 -22.66 -16.55
N HIS A 273 47.62 -23.08 -15.33
CA HIS A 273 46.59 -23.09 -14.28
C HIS A 273 46.26 -21.68 -13.77
N ASN A 274 47.26 -20.81 -13.67
CA ASN A 274 47.03 -19.38 -13.39
C ASN A 274 46.24 -18.69 -14.51
N GLN A 275 46.50 -19.04 -15.77
CA GLN A 275 45.71 -18.55 -16.90
C GLN A 275 44.26 -19.03 -16.83
N LEU A 276 44.01 -20.30 -16.49
CA LEU A 276 42.64 -20.84 -16.35
C LEU A 276 41.87 -20.21 -15.18
N LEU A 277 42.51 -19.95 -14.03
CA LEU A 277 41.90 -19.24 -12.90
C LEU A 277 41.57 -17.79 -13.25
N HIS A 278 42.45 -17.12 -14.00
CA HIS A 278 42.24 -15.77 -14.50
C HIS A 278 41.16 -15.71 -15.60
N GLU A 279 41.09 -16.72 -16.47
CA GLU A 279 40.03 -16.89 -17.47
C GLU A 279 38.69 -17.24 -16.84
N PHE A 280 38.67 -17.98 -15.72
CA PHE A 280 37.44 -18.27 -14.98
C PHE A 280 36.92 -17.02 -14.25
N ASP A 281 37.81 -16.26 -13.61
CA ASP A 281 37.48 -14.99 -12.92
C ASP A 281 37.06 -13.88 -13.90
N ASN A 282 37.63 -13.87 -15.11
CA ASN A 282 37.21 -13.00 -16.22
C ASN A 282 36.25 -13.69 -17.20
N SER A 283 35.72 -14.87 -16.86
CA SER A 283 34.81 -15.55 -17.75
C SER A 283 33.55 -14.71 -17.86
N ASP A 284 33.11 -14.50 -19.10
CA ASP A 284 31.84 -13.82 -19.35
C ASP A 284 30.68 -14.56 -18.66
N ASP A 285 30.79 -15.87 -18.47
CA ASP A 285 29.79 -16.69 -17.78
C ASP A 285 29.69 -16.43 -16.27
N TRP A 286 30.82 -16.28 -15.56
CA TRP A 286 30.79 -15.90 -14.14
C TRP A 286 30.22 -14.49 -13.96
N ARG A 287 30.67 -13.54 -14.78
CA ARG A 287 30.15 -12.15 -14.76
C ARG A 287 28.66 -12.09 -15.09
N ARG A 288 28.20 -12.87 -16.08
CA ARG A 288 26.77 -12.97 -16.43
C ARG A 288 25.95 -13.55 -15.29
N THR A 289 26.44 -14.62 -14.66
CA THR A 289 25.76 -15.25 -13.52
C THR A 289 25.70 -14.32 -12.32
N GLU A 290 26.78 -13.60 -12.01
CA GLU A 290 26.80 -12.60 -10.93
C GLU A 290 25.88 -11.41 -11.23
N LEU A 291 25.87 -10.94 -12.48
CA LEU A 291 24.94 -9.91 -12.95
C LEU A 291 23.48 -10.37 -12.85
N GLU A 292 23.17 -11.61 -13.24
CA GLU A 292 21.82 -12.18 -13.16
C GLU A 292 21.35 -12.30 -11.71
N ILE A 293 22.18 -12.85 -10.82
CA ILE A 293 21.86 -12.94 -9.39
C ILE A 293 21.70 -11.54 -8.78
N SER A 294 22.56 -10.57 -9.15
CA SER A 294 22.44 -9.18 -8.68
C SER A 294 21.13 -8.52 -9.14
N SER A 295 20.72 -8.75 -10.38
CA SER A 295 19.44 -8.27 -10.93
C SER A 295 18.26 -8.91 -10.19
N GLN A 296 18.32 -10.22 -9.92
CA GLN A 296 17.27 -10.91 -9.17
C GLN A 296 17.19 -10.38 -7.73
N LEU A 297 18.32 -10.15 -7.05
CA LEU A 297 18.36 -9.55 -5.72
C LEU A 297 17.71 -8.16 -5.68
N GLU A 298 17.95 -7.34 -6.71
CA GLU A 298 17.31 -6.05 -6.86
C GLU A 298 15.79 -6.17 -7.08
N GLU A 299 15.35 -7.15 -7.88
CA GLU A 299 13.92 -7.46 -8.03
C GLU A 299 13.26 -7.88 -6.70
N TYR A 300 13.93 -8.72 -5.90
CA TYR A 300 13.44 -9.09 -4.56
C TYR A 300 13.38 -7.88 -3.62
N ARG A 301 14.38 -6.99 -3.66
CA ARG A 301 14.40 -5.75 -2.86
C ARG A 301 13.24 -4.83 -3.23
N HIS A 302 12.99 -4.65 -4.53
CA HIS A 302 11.84 -3.89 -5.01
C HIS A 302 10.53 -4.56 -4.61
N GLY A 303 10.39 -5.88 -4.78
CA GLY A 303 9.23 -6.64 -4.34
C GLY A 303 8.92 -6.45 -2.86
N ILE A 304 9.93 -6.55 -2.00
CA ILE A 304 9.82 -6.30 -0.55
C ILE A 304 9.33 -4.87 -0.27
N SER A 305 9.88 -3.87 -0.96
CA SER A 305 9.46 -2.46 -0.81
C SER A 305 7.98 -2.27 -1.19
N MET A 306 7.52 -2.94 -2.25
CA MET A 306 6.12 -2.91 -2.68
C MET A 306 5.19 -3.59 -1.67
N ILE A 307 5.65 -4.67 -1.03
CA ILE A 307 4.92 -5.33 0.05
C ILE A 307 4.82 -4.43 1.28
N TYR A 308 5.88 -3.69 1.65
CA TYR A 308 5.81 -2.71 2.74
C TYR A 308 4.79 -1.59 2.46
N LEU A 309 4.70 -1.10 1.22
CA LEU A 309 3.66 -0.13 0.84
C LEU A 309 2.25 -0.71 1.01
N ASP A 310 2.04 -1.98 0.67
CA ASP A 310 0.76 -2.67 0.93
C ASP A 310 0.48 -2.84 2.42
N ILE A 311 1.48 -3.22 3.22
CA ILE A 311 1.33 -3.37 4.67
C ILE A 311 0.97 -2.01 5.29
N MET A 312 1.69 -0.94 4.93
CA MET A 312 1.38 0.42 5.39
C MET A 312 -0.05 0.82 5.02
N ARG A 313 -0.45 0.57 3.76
CA ARG A 313 -1.82 0.81 3.29
C ARG A 313 -2.86 0.08 4.16
N LEU A 314 -2.68 -1.22 4.35
CA LEU A 314 -3.59 -2.08 5.10
C LEU A 314 -3.61 -1.73 6.58
N SER A 315 -2.47 -1.37 7.18
CA SER A 315 -2.40 -0.92 8.57
C SER A 315 -3.12 0.42 8.78
N CYS A 316 -2.99 1.36 7.85
CA CYS A 316 -3.75 2.61 7.90
C CYS A 316 -5.26 2.36 7.74
N ASP A 317 -5.66 1.49 6.80
CA ASP A 317 -7.06 1.11 6.62
C ASP A 317 -7.62 0.39 7.85
N LEU A 318 -6.83 -0.51 8.46
CA LEU A 318 -7.19 -1.21 9.69
C LEU A 318 -7.47 -0.21 10.82
N ILE A 319 -6.52 0.69 11.09
CA ILE A 319 -6.70 1.69 12.17
C ILE A 319 -7.95 2.54 11.92
N ALA A 320 -8.18 2.97 10.67
CA ALA A 320 -9.37 3.75 10.33
C ALA A 320 -10.66 2.96 10.50
N ASN A 321 -10.70 1.70 10.09
CA ASN A 321 -11.92 0.90 10.10
C ASN A 321 -12.24 0.32 11.50
N THR A 322 -11.20 0.03 12.30
CA THR A 322 -11.34 -0.34 13.71
C THR A 322 -12.07 0.74 14.52
N THR A 323 -11.91 2.04 14.18
CA THR A 323 -12.64 3.11 14.90
C THR A 323 -14.15 3.00 14.72
N ASP A 324 -14.59 2.56 13.53
CA ASP A 324 -16.00 2.42 13.19
C ASP A 324 -16.57 1.12 13.76
N VAL A 325 -15.83 0.01 13.65
CA VAL A 325 -16.23 -1.31 14.17
C VAL A 325 -16.37 -1.31 15.69
N LEU A 326 -15.41 -0.73 16.40
CA LEU A 326 -15.41 -0.67 17.87
C LEU A 326 -16.11 0.58 18.43
N ASN A 327 -16.66 1.43 17.55
CA ASN A 327 -17.31 2.70 17.91
C ASN A 327 -16.45 3.54 18.89
N MET A 328 -15.16 3.64 18.59
CA MET A 328 -14.18 4.30 19.45
C MET A 328 -14.30 5.82 19.34
N ARG A 329 -14.26 6.51 20.49
CA ARG A 329 -14.23 7.98 20.54
C ARG A 329 -12.84 8.51 20.20
N VAL A 330 -12.54 8.62 18.92
CA VAL A 330 -11.28 9.19 18.42
C VAL A 330 -11.39 10.70 18.13
N PRO A 331 -10.27 11.46 18.18
CA PRO A 331 -10.26 12.87 17.79
C PRO A 331 -10.79 13.07 16.37
N ARG A 332 -11.51 14.19 16.16
CA ARG A 332 -12.05 14.55 14.84
C ARG A 332 -10.93 14.62 13.81
N GLY A 333 -11.08 13.86 12.72
CA GLY A 333 -10.12 13.81 11.61
C GLY A 333 -9.17 12.63 11.62
N THR A 334 -9.10 11.84 12.69
CA THR A 334 -8.26 10.63 12.77
C THR A 334 -8.52 9.69 11.58
N TYR A 335 -9.80 9.41 11.31
CA TYR A 335 -10.23 8.59 10.18
C TYR A 335 -9.78 9.15 8.82
N ALA A 336 -9.94 10.45 8.61
CA ALA A 336 -9.58 11.10 7.34
C ALA A 336 -8.06 11.07 7.10
N VAL A 337 -7.25 11.26 8.14
CA VAL A 337 -5.78 11.23 8.04
C VAL A 337 -5.28 9.81 7.72
N PHE A 338 -5.74 8.80 8.44
CA PHE A 338 -5.33 7.41 8.16
C PHE A 338 -5.84 6.94 6.80
N SER A 339 -7.07 7.29 6.43
CA SER A 339 -7.63 6.96 5.12
C SER A 339 -6.89 7.65 3.96
N LEU A 340 -6.40 8.88 4.18
CA LEU A 340 -5.53 9.59 3.24
C LEU A 340 -4.18 8.90 3.12
N GLY A 341 -3.57 8.51 4.25
CA GLY A 341 -2.32 7.75 4.30
C GLY A 341 -2.39 6.46 3.49
N SER A 342 -3.48 5.68 3.66
CA SER A 342 -3.76 4.50 2.85
C SER A 342 -3.95 4.83 1.35
N GLY A 343 -4.68 5.90 1.04
CA GLY A 343 -4.87 6.34 -0.34
C GLY A 343 -3.55 6.66 -1.03
N LEU A 344 -2.66 7.41 -0.35
CA LEU A 344 -1.37 7.83 -0.87
C LEU A 344 -0.43 6.64 -1.07
N SER A 345 -0.29 5.74 -0.10
CA SER A 345 0.55 4.54 -0.25
C SER A 345 0.05 3.63 -1.38
N GLY A 346 -1.28 3.48 -1.51
CA GLY A 346 -1.90 2.75 -2.60
C GLY A 346 -1.67 3.36 -3.98
N LEU A 347 -1.62 4.69 -4.08
CA LEU A 347 -1.31 5.44 -5.31
C LEU A 347 0.19 5.37 -5.64
N MET A 348 1.07 5.51 -4.64
CA MET A 348 2.53 5.38 -4.79
C MET A 348 2.90 3.99 -5.32
N LYS A 349 2.29 2.93 -4.78
CA LYS A 349 2.47 1.58 -5.30
C LYS A 349 2.06 1.50 -6.77
N LEU A 350 0.87 2.02 -7.12
CA LEU A 350 0.39 2.00 -8.50
C LEU A 350 1.32 2.78 -9.43
N TRP A 351 1.82 3.94 -8.98
CA TRP A 351 2.81 4.73 -9.69
C TRP A 351 4.07 3.94 -10.02
N HIS A 352 4.66 3.28 -9.01
CA HIS A 352 5.86 2.48 -9.21
C HIS A 352 5.61 1.29 -10.15
N THR A 353 4.51 0.56 -9.99
CA THR A 353 4.16 -0.55 -10.88
C THR A 353 3.99 -0.07 -12.32
N THR A 354 3.21 0.99 -12.55
CA THR A 354 2.98 1.53 -13.89
C THR A 354 4.26 2.07 -14.52
N ARG A 355 5.13 2.70 -13.73
CA ARG A 355 6.45 3.14 -14.20
C ARG A 355 7.29 1.96 -14.69
N MET A 356 7.39 0.90 -13.89
CA MET A 356 8.14 -0.31 -14.26
C MET A 356 7.57 -0.99 -15.51
N ASP A 357 6.24 -1.06 -15.63
CA ASP A 357 5.58 -1.65 -16.80
C ASP A 357 5.84 -0.84 -18.08
N LEU A 358 5.89 0.49 -17.99
CA LEU A 358 6.23 1.36 -19.11
C LEU A 358 7.72 1.29 -19.46
N GLU A 359 8.60 1.23 -18.47
CA GLU A 359 10.04 1.03 -18.68
C GLU A 359 10.32 -0.32 -19.36
N ARG A 360 9.59 -1.38 -19.01
CA ARG A 360 9.66 -2.70 -19.66
C ARG A 360 9.13 -2.71 -21.09
N LYS A 361 8.07 -1.94 -21.38
CA LYS A 361 7.50 -1.83 -22.74
C LYS A 361 8.34 -1.01 -23.70
N ASN A 362 9.19 -0.11 -23.18
CA ASN A 362 10.07 0.75 -23.96
C ASN A 362 11.49 0.16 -24.15
N LYS A 363 11.78 -0.97 -23.52
CA LYS A 363 12.94 -1.84 -23.82
C LYS A 363 12.53 -2.83 -24.90
#